data_AF-A0A3M1DQ49-F1
#
_entry.id   AF-A0A3M1DQ49-F1
#
_cell.length_a   1.000
_cell.length_b   1.000
_cell.length_c   1.000
_cell.angle_alpha   90.00
_cell.angle_beta   90.00
_cell.angle_gamma   90.00
#
_symmetry.space_group_name_H-M   'P 1'
#
loop_
_entity.id
_entity.type
_entity.pdbx_description
1 polymer ?
#
loop_
_entity_poly.entity_id
_entity_poly.type
_entity_poly.pdbx_seq_one_letter_code
_entity_poly.pdbx_strand_id
1 'polypeptide(L)' 'LKGEDGLFRLESGRPAPPDAAVTLLSGVLESSNVNAVESMVRMIELQRGFELQVRAMKVAEENDASQASILRLG' A
#
# COMPACT_ATOMS: atom_id res chain seq x y z
N LEU A 1 16.12 -6.35 9.61
CA LEU A 1 15.14 -5.26 9.77
C LEU A 1 15.66 -3.97 9.15
N LYS A 2 14.82 -3.30 8.35
CA LYS A 2 15.14 -1.98 7.78
C LYS A 2 14.81 -0.91 8.83
N GLY A 3 15.79 -0.09 9.21
CA GLY A 3 15.55 1.04 10.11
C GLY A 3 14.96 2.25 9.40
N GLU A 4 14.51 3.24 10.16
CA GLU A 4 14.06 4.54 9.63
C GLU A 4 15.17 5.32 8.92
N ASP A 5 16.43 4.99 9.22
CA ASP A 5 17.63 5.50 8.57
C ASP A 5 17.90 4.88 7.19
N GLY A 6 17.02 3.99 6.70
CA GLY A 6 17.16 3.34 5.41
C GLY A 6 18.20 2.21 5.37
N LEU A 7 18.93 1.99 6.47
CA LEU A 7 19.92 0.92 6.59
C LEU A 7 19.27 -0.41 6.98
N PHE A 8 19.76 -1.49 6.36
CA PHE A 8 19.39 -2.85 6.74
C PHE A 8 20.29 -3.35 7.88
N ARG A 9 19.67 -3.90 8.92
CA ARG A 9 20.36 -4.57 10.04
C ARG A 9 19.96 -6.04 10.05
N LEU A 10 20.88 -6.94 10.41
CA LEU A 10 20.50 -8.33 10.69
C LEU A 10 19.60 -8.40 11.92
N GLU A 11 18.70 -9.37 11.96
CA GLU A 11 17.84 -9.62 13.13
C GLU A 11 18.64 -9.91 14.39
N SER A 12 19.85 -10.45 14.24
CA SER A 12 20.80 -10.72 15.32
C SER A 12 21.54 -9.48 15.83
N GLY A 13 21.35 -8.30 15.22
CA GLY A 13 22.03 -7.05 15.59
C GLY A 13 23.54 -7.03 15.31
N ARG A 14 24.10 -8.10 14.75
CA ARG A 14 25.53 -8.21 14.38
C ARG A 14 25.77 -7.64 12.98
N PRO A 15 27.00 -7.16 12.68
CA PRO A 15 27.35 -6.72 11.33
C PRO A 15 27.23 -7.89 10.34
N ALA A 16 26.84 -7.56 9.09
CA ALA A 16 26.76 -8.55 8.02
C ALA A 16 28.15 -9.12 7.71
N PRO A 17 28.29 -10.45 7.53
CA PRO A 17 29.54 -11.02 7.05
C PRO A 17 29.86 -10.44 5.67
N PRO A 18 31.11 -10.04 5.40
CA PRO A 18 31.51 -9.52 4.11
C PRO A 18 31.41 -10.62 3.05
N ASP A 19 30.74 -10.31 1.94
CA ASP A 19 30.62 -11.20 0.78
C ASP A 19 31.63 -10.79 -0.30
N ALA A 20 32.46 -11.74 -0.74
CA ALA A 20 33.47 -11.53 -1.77
C ALA A 20 32.89 -11.40 -3.19
N ALA A 21 31.61 -11.72 -3.40
CA ALA A 21 30.93 -11.57 -4.69
C ALA A 21 30.47 -10.12 -4.97
N VAL A 22 30.40 -9.27 -3.94
CA VAL A 22 29.93 -7.89 -4.09
C VAL A 22 31.05 -7.03 -4.68
N THR A 23 30.81 -6.49 -5.88
CA THR A 23 31.74 -5.58 -6.55
C THR A 23 31.17 -4.16 -6.55
N LEU A 24 31.95 -3.19 -6.09
CA LEU A 24 31.56 -1.77 -6.13
C LEU A 24 32.00 -1.13 -7.45
N LEU A 25 31.06 -0.49 -8.16
CA LEU A 25 31.34 0.37 -9.30
C LEU A 25 31.46 1.82 -8.82
N SER A 26 32.64 2.43 -9.01
CA SER A 26 32.90 3.82 -8.58
C SER A 26 32.23 4.82 -9.52
N GLY A 27 31.54 5.81 -8.95
CA GLY A 27 30.91 6.90 -9.71
C GLY A 27 29.48 6.63 -10.21
N VAL A 28 28.86 5.51 -9.78
CA VAL A 28 27.47 5.17 -10.12
C VAL A 28 26.61 5.27 -8.87
N LEU A 29 25.48 5.97 -8.97
CA LEU A 29 24.45 6.00 -7.93
C LEU A 29 23.38 4.97 -8.27
N GLU A 30 23.13 4.03 -7.36
CA GLU A 30 22.05 3.06 -7.51
C GLU A 30 20.70 3.79 -7.42
N SER A 31 19.99 3.87 -8.55
CA SER A 31 18.67 4.47 -8.60
C SER A 31 17.65 3.54 -7.97
N SER A 32 16.60 4.13 -7.38
CA SER A 32 15.44 3.36 -6.94
C SER A 32 14.86 2.57 -8.11
N ASN A 33 14.54 1.31 -7.88
CA ASN A 33 13.84 0.45 -8.84
C ASN A 33 12.32 0.73 -8.88
N VAL A 34 11.85 1.81 -8.25
CA VAL A 34 10.44 2.19 -8.21
C VAL A 34 10.06 2.96 -9.46
N ASN A 35 9.08 2.46 -10.20
CA ASN A 35 8.43 3.22 -11.26
C ASN A 35 7.33 4.13 -10.66
N ALA A 36 7.57 5.44 -10.69
CA ALA A 36 6.66 6.42 -10.11
C ALA A 36 5.28 6.45 -10.80
N VAL A 37 5.23 6.22 -12.12
CA VAL A 37 3.98 6.26 -12.89
C VAL A 37 3.09 5.07 -12.53
N GLU A 38 3.66 3.88 -12.51
CA GLU A 38 2.96 2.66 -12.10
C GLU A 38 2.45 2.75 -10.66
N SER A 39 3.28 3.29 -9.76
CA SER A 39 2.92 3.51 -8.36
C SER A 39 1.74 4.49 -8.23
N MET A 40 1.72 5.56 -9.03
CA MET A 40 0.60 6.52 -9.05
C MET A 40 -0.69 5.92 -9.60
N VAL A 41 -0.63 5.14 -10.67
CA VAL A 41 -1.79 4.43 -11.22
C VAL A 41 -2.38 3.48 -10.19
N ARG A 42 -1.52 2.71 -9.50
CA ARG A 42 -1.95 1.82 -8.42
C ARG A 42 -2.63 2.56 -7.27
N MET A 43 -2.15 3.77 -6.92
CA MET A 43 -2.83 4.60 -5.92
C MET A 43 -4.22 5.05 -6.39
N ILE A 44 -4.37 5.46 -7.64
CA ILE A 44 -5.65 5.88 -8.22
C ILE A 44 -6.65 4.71 -8.25
N GLU A 45 -6.21 3.51 -8.61
CA GLU A 45 -7.04 2.31 -8.60
C GLU A 45 -7.56 1.98 -7.19
N LEU A 46 -6.68 2.05 -6.19
CA LEU A 46 -7.06 1.83 -4.79
C LEU A 46 -8.07 2.88 -4.30
N GLN A 47 -7.88 4.15 -4.65
CA GLN A 47 -8.82 5.22 -4.31
C GLN A 47 -10.21 4.98 -4.92
N ARG A 48 -10.27 4.61 -6.20
CA ARG A 48 -11.53 4.28 -6.88
C ARG A 48 -12.22 3.07 -6.29
N GLY A 49 -11.46 2.03 -5.95
CA GLY A 49 -11.98 0.83 -5.27
C GLY A 49 -12.59 1.16 -3.92
N PHE A 50 -11.92 2.00 -3.13
CA PHE A 50 -12.43 2.49 -1.85
C PHE A 50 -13.72 3.31 -2.02
N GLU A 51 -13.77 4.24 -2.99
CA GLU A 51 -14.97 5.04 -3.26
C GLU A 51 -16.17 4.17 -3.65
N LEU A 52 -15.94 3.17 -4.51
CA LEU A 52 -16.98 2.20 -4.88
C LEU A 52 -17.50 1.44 -3.66
N GLN A 53 -16.60 1.00 -2.78
CA GLN A 53 -16.97 0.29 -1.55
C GLN A 53 -17.82 1.18 -0.64
N VAL A 54 -17.44 2.44 -0.46
CA VAL A 54 -18.22 3.41 0.33
C VAL A 54 -19.60 3.66 -0.29
N ARG A 55 -19.66 3.82 -1.62
CA ARG A 55 -20.93 4.04 -2.33
C ARG A 55 -21.86 2.82 -2.19
N ALA A 56 -21.32 1.60 -2.30
CA ALA A 56 -22.10 0.38 -2.11
C ALA A 56 -22.68 0.29 -0.69
N MET A 57 -21.91 0.66 0.34
CA MET A 57 -22.41 0.70 1.72
C MET A 57 -23.54 1.71 1.88
N LYS A 58 -23.43 2.92 1.29
CA LYS A 58 -24.50 3.92 1.33
C LYS A 58 -25.79 3.45 0.65
N VAL A 59 -25.67 2.80 -0.51
CA VAL A 59 -26.83 2.24 -1.22
C VAL A 59 -27.52 1.16 -0.38
N ALA A 60 -26.75 0.32 0.31
CA ALA A 60 -27.31 -0.67 1.24
C ALA A 60 -28.06 -0.01 2.39
N GLU A 61 -27.48 1.03 3.01
CA GLU A 61 -28.10 1.79 4.10
C GLU A 61 -29.41 2.49 3.67
N GLU A 62 -29.43 3.12 2.49
CA GLU A 62 -30.64 3.73 1.92
C GLU A 62 -31.74 2.69 1.66
N ASN A 63 -31.37 1.53 1.12
CA ASN A 63 -32.31 0.43 0.89
C ASN A 63 -32.89 -0.10 2.20
N ASP A 64 -32.07 -0.32 3.22
CA ASP A 64 -32.52 -0.78 4.54
C ASP A 64 -33.47 0.23 5.19
N ALA A 65 -33.17 1.53 5.10
CA ALA A 65 -34.05 2.59 5.60
C ALA A 65 -35.40 2.61 4.88
N SER A 66 -35.41 2.38 3.57
CA SER A 66 -36.64 2.30 2.77
C SER A 66 -37.51 1.10 3.17
N GLN A 67 -36.91 -0.07 3.38
CA GLN A 67 -37.63 -1.27 3.84
C GLN A 67 -38.23 -1.09 5.23
N ALA A 68 -37.47 -0.48 6.15
CA ALA A 68 -37.95 -0.16 7.49
C ALA A 68 -39.16 0.80 7.47
N SER A 69 -39.26 1.68 6.47
CA SER A 69 -40.41 2.58 6.31
C SER A 69 -41.68 1.86 5.82
N ILE A 70 -41.54 0.87 4.94
CA ILE A 70 -42.65 0.04 4.46
C ILE A 70 -43.21 -0.81 5.62
N LEU A 71 -42.33 -1.39 6.44
CA LEU A 71 -42.73 -2.19 7.62
C LEU A 71 -43.49 -1.39 8.67
N ARG A 72 -43.34 -0.06 8.73
CA ARG A 72 -44.09 0.81 9.66
C ARG A 72 -45.49 1.18 9.16
N LEU A 73 -45.78 0.97 7.87
CA LEU A 73 -47.04 1.35 7.25
C LEU A 73 -48.04 0.18 7.14
N GLY A 74 -47.59 -1.06 7.35
CA GLY A 74 -48.43 -2.25 7.47
C GLY A 74 -48.74 -2.59 8.92
#